data_AF-A0A1Q3SF92-F1
#
_entry.id   AF-A0A1Q3SF92-F1
#
_cell.length_a   1.000
_cell.length_b   1.000
_cell.length_c   1.000
_cell.angle_alpha   90.00
_cell.angle_beta   90.00
_cell.angle_gamma   90.00
#
_symmetry.space_group_name_H-M   'P 1'
#
loop_
_entity.id
_entity.type
_entity.pdbx_description
1 polymer ?
#
loop_
_entity_poly.entity_id
_entity_poly.type
_entity_poly.pdbx_seq_one_letter_code
_entity_poly.pdbx_strand_id
1 'polypeptide(L)'
;MSIENKSRVSLFGKLAQHVGLVPNPLSQRSEKLKPRIRDAEKYHSVCPYCAVGCSQLVFVKDKKIIDIEGNPESPINRGTLCPKGSATYGLTVNPQRLTKVKYRAPYSDHWEEKPLDWAMDRIAQLVKKTRDENFIEKSPDKPDLPVNRTEAIGHLGGATLDNEENYLILKLFRSLGIVFIENQARI
;
A
#
# COMPACT_ATOMS: atom_id res chain seq x y z
N MET A 1 -31.32 13.84 69.26
CA MET A 1 -31.39 14.28 67.85
C MET A 1 -30.02 14.88 67.50
N SER A 2 -29.53 14.62 66.28
CA SER A 2 -28.23 15.03 65.71
C SER A 2 -27.06 14.03 65.79
N ILE A 3 -27.24 12.96 64.99
CA ILE A 3 -26.36 12.48 63.91
C ILE A 3 -24.84 12.52 64.22
N GLU A 4 -24.33 11.36 64.64
CA GLU A 4 -22.91 11.03 64.62
C GLU A 4 -22.33 11.17 63.21
N ASN A 5 -21.20 11.88 63.16
CA ASN A 5 -20.44 12.22 61.99
C ASN A 5 -19.87 10.94 61.34
N LYS A 6 -20.58 10.38 60.36
CA LYS A 6 -20.13 9.23 59.56
C LYS A 6 -18.77 9.56 58.96
N SER A 7 -17.79 8.74 59.32
CA SER A 7 -16.42 8.69 58.83
C SER A 7 -16.26 9.16 57.39
N ARG A 8 -15.52 10.27 57.21
CA ARG A 8 -14.97 10.65 55.90
C ARG A 8 -13.89 9.62 55.53
N VAL A 9 -14.30 8.53 54.91
CA VAL A 9 -13.38 7.64 54.19
C VAL A 9 -12.70 8.50 53.12
N SER A 10 -11.37 8.63 53.18
CA SER A 10 -10.60 9.39 52.20
C SER A 10 -10.87 8.85 50.79
N LEU A 11 -10.68 9.69 49.77
CA LEU A 11 -10.82 9.25 48.37
C LEU A 11 -10.00 7.97 48.08
N PHE A 12 -8.81 7.88 48.72
CA PHE A 12 -7.95 6.70 48.70
C PHE A 12 -8.61 5.46 49.32
N GLY A 13 -9.31 5.60 50.46
CA GLY A 13 -10.04 4.50 51.09
C GLY A 13 -11.24 4.02 50.26
N LYS A 14 -11.92 4.94 49.56
CA LYS A 14 -13.01 4.58 48.64
C LYS A 14 -12.49 3.88 47.38
N LEU A 15 -11.37 4.35 46.82
CA LEU A 15 -10.69 3.72 45.68
C LEU A 15 -10.18 2.32 46.04
N ALA A 16 -9.56 2.16 47.21
CA ALA A 16 -9.09 0.88 47.73
C ALA A 16 -10.23 -0.15 47.87
N GLN A 17 -11.43 0.29 48.28
CA GLN A 17 -12.60 -0.58 48.41
C GLN A 17 -13.31 -0.90 47.09
N HIS A 18 -13.36 0.04 46.14
CA HIS A 18 -14.04 -0.18 44.85
C HIS A 18 -13.18 -0.88 43.80
N VAL A 19 -11.86 -0.67 43.85
CA VAL A 19 -10.91 -1.17 42.82
C VAL A 19 -10.09 -2.35 43.34
N GLY A 20 -10.07 -2.57 44.66
CA GLY A 20 -9.21 -3.54 45.33
C GLY A 20 -7.77 -3.04 45.45
N LEU A 21 -7.16 -3.23 46.62
CA LEU A 21 -5.73 -3.00 46.87
C LEU A 21 -4.84 -4.14 46.38
N VAL A 22 -5.42 -5.15 45.75
CA VAL A 22 -4.65 -6.30 45.26
C VAL A 22 -4.07 -5.89 43.91
N PRO A 23 -2.74 -5.72 43.75
CA PRO A 23 -2.17 -5.67 42.42
C PRO A 23 -2.71 -6.89 41.67
N ASN A 24 -3.30 -6.68 40.49
CA ASN A 24 -3.83 -7.78 39.68
C ASN A 24 -2.84 -8.95 39.75
N PRO A 25 -3.25 -10.16 40.18
CA PRO A 25 -2.32 -11.27 40.35
C PRO A 25 -1.70 -11.58 38.98
N LEU A 26 -0.50 -11.08 38.74
CA LEU A 26 0.27 -11.31 37.53
C LEU A 26 1.11 -12.57 37.76
N SER A 27 1.02 -13.52 36.83
CA SER A 27 1.95 -14.64 36.84
C SER A 27 3.37 -14.16 36.53
N GLN A 28 4.40 -14.86 37.02
CA GLN A 28 5.80 -14.59 36.62
C GLN A 28 5.99 -14.61 35.09
N ARG A 29 5.15 -15.36 34.37
CA ARG A 29 5.12 -15.34 32.89
C ARG A 29 4.65 -13.98 32.39
N SER A 30 3.51 -13.50 32.88
CA SER A 30 2.93 -12.20 32.50
C SER A 30 3.90 -11.05 32.72
N GLU A 31 4.63 -11.05 33.84
CA GLU A 31 5.66 -10.04 34.16
C GLU A 31 6.81 -10.02 33.16
N LYS A 32 7.15 -11.16 32.57
CA LYS A 32 8.26 -11.31 31.61
C LYS A 32 7.83 -11.09 30.16
N LEU A 33 6.53 -11.13 29.86
CA LEU A 33 6.02 -10.91 28.51
C LEU A 33 6.23 -9.46 28.10
N LYS A 34 6.73 -9.28 26.88
CA LYS A 34 6.93 -7.98 26.23
C LYS A 34 6.23 -8.00 24.87
N PRO A 35 5.74 -6.84 24.38
CA PRO A 35 5.17 -6.76 23.04
C PRO A 35 6.18 -7.23 21.99
N ARG A 36 5.71 -7.95 20.97
CA ARG A 36 6.55 -8.45 19.87
C ARG A 36 7.31 -7.33 19.13
N ILE A 37 6.73 -6.13 19.11
CA ILE A 37 7.25 -4.94 18.44
C ILE A 37 8.28 -4.15 19.26
N ARG A 38 8.50 -4.50 20.53
CA ARG A 38 9.28 -3.68 21.47
C ARG A 38 10.73 -3.46 21.03
N ASP A 39 11.35 -4.50 20.47
CA ASP A 39 12.74 -4.48 20.03
C ASP A 39 12.83 -4.41 18.48
N ALA A 40 11.78 -3.92 17.81
CA ALA A 40 11.70 -3.80 16.36
C ALA A 40 11.99 -2.37 15.89
N GLU A 41 12.59 -2.26 14.72
CA GLU A 41 12.73 -0.98 14.02
C GLU A 41 11.36 -0.52 13.52
N LYS A 42 11.09 0.78 13.62
CA LYS A 42 9.80 1.37 13.30
C LYS A 42 9.93 2.31 12.11
N TYR A 43 9.15 2.06 11.06
CA TYR A 43 9.12 2.86 9.84
C TYR A 43 7.72 3.44 9.62
N HIS A 44 7.65 4.64 9.05
CA HIS A 44 6.39 5.25 8.65
C HIS A 44 6.05 4.83 7.21
N SER A 45 4.78 4.48 6.99
CA SER A 45 4.24 4.16 5.67
C SER A 45 2.80 4.67 5.54
N VAL A 46 2.21 4.46 4.37
CA VAL A 46 0.84 4.85 4.04
C VAL A 46 0.09 3.63 3.52
N CYS A 47 -1.14 3.46 3.99
CA CYS A 47 -2.02 2.38 3.54
C CYS A 47 -2.38 2.57 2.04
N PRO A 48 -2.09 1.58 1.16
CA PRO A 48 -2.28 1.71 -0.29
C PRO A 48 -3.71 1.36 -0.76
N TYR A 49 -4.67 1.14 0.14
CA TYR A 49 -5.97 0.56 -0.24
C TYR A 49 -6.99 1.57 -0.74
N CYS A 50 -7.42 2.50 0.11
CA CYS A 50 -8.43 3.49 -0.25
C CYS A 50 -7.81 4.89 -0.23
N ALA A 51 -8.55 5.87 -0.77
CA ALA A 51 -8.08 7.24 -0.90
C ALA A 51 -7.92 8.01 0.43
N VAL A 52 -8.21 7.40 1.58
CA VAL A 52 -8.04 8.05 2.89
C VAL A 52 -6.56 8.26 3.22
N GLY A 53 -5.67 7.36 2.76
CA GLY A 53 -4.23 7.49 3.00
C GLY A 53 -3.86 7.38 4.49
N CYS A 54 -4.47 6.43 5.23
CA CYS A 54 -4.16 6.22 6.64
C CYS A 54 -2.66 6.00 6.84
N SER A 55 -2.06 6.72 7.80
CA SER A 55 -0.66 6.55 8.15
C SER A 55 -0.48 5.27 8.98
N GLN A 56 0.57 4.54 8.66
CA GLN A 56 0.91 3.25 9.25
C GLN A 56 2.31 3.29 9.87
N LEU A 57 2.48 2.50 10.92
CA LEU A 57 3.76 2.15 11.53
C LEU A 57 4.08 0.72 11.16
N VAL A 58 5.17 0.53 10.42
CA VAL A 58 5.67 -0.78 10.00
C VAL A 58 6.80 -1.18 10.93
N PHE A 59 6.64 -2.31 11.61
CA PHE A 59 7.63 -2.84 12.54
C PHE A 59 8.46 -3.92 11.85
N VAL A 60 9.77 -3.75 11.86
CA VAL A 60 10.74 -4.59 11.15
C VAL A 60 11.75 -5.18 12.12
N LYS A 61 12.03 -6.47 11.99
CA LYS A 61 13.08 -7.17 12.72
C LYS A 61 13.78 -8.14 11.79
N ASP A 62 15.11 -8.18 11.82
CA ASP A 62 15.92 -9.06 10.96
C ASP A 62 15.55 -8.92 9.46
N LYS A 63 15.32 -7.68 9.02
CA LYS A 63 14.87 -7.31 7.66
C LYS A 63 13.51 -7.90 7.24
N LYS A 64 12.71 -8.39 8.18
CA LYS A 64 11.36 -8.88 7.94
C LYS A 64 10.35 -8.00 8.67
N ILE A 65 9.26 -7.68 7.99
CA ILE A 65 8.13 -7.05 8.64
C ILE A 65 7.53 -8.07 9.62
N ILE A 66 7.26 -7.65 10.85
CA ILE A 66 6.65 -8.49 11.89
C ILE A 66 5.26 -7.98 12.29
N ASP A 67 4.97 -6.70 12.04
CA ASP A 67 3.69 -6.09 12.37
C ASP A 67 3.45 -4.79 11.60
N ILE A 68 2.18 -4.41 11.48
CA ILE A 68 1.75 -3.11 10.96
C ILE A 68 0.61 -2.58 11.83
N GLU A 69 0.80 -1.38 12.38
CA GLU A 69 -0.20 -0.69 13.19
C GLU A 69 -0.54 0.68 12.59
N GLY A 70 -1.63 1.30 13.05
CA GLY A 70 -1.94 2.68 12.68
C GLY A 70 -1.04 3.65 13.44
N ASN A 71 -0.63 4.75 12.81
CA ASN A 71 0.18 5.78 13.46
C ASN A 71 -0.68 6.69 14.36
N PRO A 72 -0.51 6.69 15.70
CA PRO A 72 -1.27 7.54 16.62
C PRO A 72 -1.10 9.03 16.35
N GLU A 73 0.07 9.44 15.86
CA GLU A 73 0.41 10.83 15.53
C GLU A 73 -0.23 11.32 14.24
N SER A 74 -0.93 10.44 13.51
CA SER A 74 -1.53 10.82 12.24
C SER A 74 -2.73 11.74 12.44
N PRO A 75 -2.79 12.90 11.76
CA PRO A 75 -3.99 13.73 11.78
C PRO A 75 -5.16 13.07 11.05
N ILE A 76 -4.90 12.09 10.19
CA ILE A 76 -5.89 11.40 9.35
C ILE A 76 -6.60 10.31 10.15
N ASN A 77 -5.85 9.39 10.75
CA ASN A 77 -6.41 8.18 11.36
C ASN A 77 -6.16 8.02 12.86
N ARG A 78 -5.29 8.84 13.49
CA ARG A 78 -5.01 8.83 14.95
C ARG A 78 -4.81 7.42 15.52
N GLY A 79 -4.05 6.58 14.82
CA GLY A 79 -3.76 5.20 15.23
C GLY A 79 -4.77 4.15 14.77
N THR A 80 -5.91 4.54 14.19
CA THR A 80 -6.93 3.60 13.75
C THR A 80 -6.66 3.06 12.35
N LEU A 81 -7.00 1.79 12.11
CA LEU A 81 -7.00 1.17 10.78
C LEU A 81 -8.28 0.36 10.60
N CYS A 82 -8.83 0.37 9.39
CA CYS A 82 -9.89 -0.56 9.01
C CYS A 82 -9.30 -1.98 8.79
N PRO A 83 -10.13 -3.04 8.66
CA PRO A 83 -9.63 -4.39 8.44
C PRO A 83 -8.72 -4.54 7.21
N LYS A 84 -8.91 -3.72 6.17
CA LYS A 84 -8.02 -3.70 5.00
C LYS A 84 -6.66 -3.12 5.37
N GLY A 85 -6.64 -1.97 6.06
CA GLY A 85 -5.41 -1.32 6.50
C GLY A 85 -4.57 -2.20 7.41
N SER A 86 -5.19 -2.87 8.39
CA SER A 86 -4.48 -3.81 9.26
C SER A 86 -3.97 -5.06 8.52
N ALA A 87 -4.64 -5.46 7.44
CA ALA A 87 -4.24 -6.59 6.61
C ALA A 87 -3.13 -6.28 5.58
N THR A 88 -2.65 -5.03 5.49
CA THR A 88 -1.56 -4.64 4.56
C THR A 88 -0.29 -5.48 4.71
N TYR A 89 -0.02 -6.04 5.89
CA TYR A 89 1.07 -6.99 6.11
C TYR A 89 1.05 -8.15 5.11
N GLY A 90 -0.14 -8.65 4.81
CA GLY A 90 -0.38 -9.75 3.87
C GLY A 90 0.14 -9.46 2.46
N LEU A 91 0.19 -8.20 2.01
CA LEU A 91 0.71 -7.85 0.68
C LEU A 91 2.18 -8.24 0.50
N THR A 92 2.94 -8.28 1.60
CA THR A 92 4.37 -8.56 1.56
C THR A 92 4.71 -10.04 1.71
N VAL A 93 3.90 -10.79 2.46
CA VAL A 93 4.14 -12.20 2.82
C VAL A 93 3.22 -13.19 2.09
N ASN A 94 2.33 -12.72 1.21
CA ASN A 94 1.42 -13.59 0.48
C ASN A 94 2.20 -14.56 -0.44
N PRO A 95 2.04 -15.89 -0.29
CA PRO A 95 2.70 -16.88 -1.15
C PRO A 95 2.27 -16.79 -2.62
N GLN A 96 1.13 -16.17 -2.93
CA GLN A 96 0.63 -15.93 -4.28
C GLN A 96 1.24 -14.69 -4.94
N ARG A 97 2.10 -13.94 -4.25
CA ARG A 97 2.76 -12.75 -4.82
C ARG A 97 3.60 -13.16 -6.04
N LEU A 98 3.36 -12.50 -7.17
CA LEU A 98 4.16 -12.68 -8.37
C LEU A 98 5.58 -12.14 -8.13
N THR A 99 6.56 -13.04 -8.18
CA THR A 99 7.99 -12.74 -8.00
C THR A 99 8.81 -13.02 -9.25
N LYS A 100 8.17 -13.60 -10.28
CA LYS A 100 8.79 -13.97 -11.55
C LYS A 100 7.87 -13.56 -12.69
N VAL A 101 8.48 -13.26 -13.84
CA VAL A 101 7.73 -12.97 -15.06
C VAL A 101 6.97 -14.21 -15.50
N LYS A 102 5.69 -14.03 -15.81
CA LYS A 102 4.83 -15.03 -16.43
C LYS A 102 4.48 -14.57 -17.84
N TYR A 103 4.84 -15.38 -18.83
CA TYR A 103 4.59 -15.14 -20.24
C TYR A 103 3.57 -16.14 -20.76
N ARG A 104 2.61 -15.67 -21.54
CA ARG A 104 1.66 -16.50 -22.27
C ARG A 104 1.82 -16.19 -23.76
N ALA A 105 2.16 -17.23 -24.52
CA ALA A 105 2.34 -17.08 -25.96
C ALA A 105 1.02 -16.77 -26.69
N PRO A 106 1.06 -16.13 -27.87
CA PRO A 106 -0.13 -15.97 -28.71
C PRO A 106 -0.83 -17.31 -28.91
N TYR A 107 -2.15 -17.33 -28.73
CA TYR A 107 -3.01 -18.51 -28.83
C TYR A 107 -2.73 -19.65 -27.82
N SER A 108 -1.80 -19.46 -26.87
CA SER A 108 -1.60 -20.41 -25.76
C SER A 108 -2.66 -20.22 -24.68
N ASP A 109 -2.92 -21.29 -23.93
CA ASP A 109 -3.78 -21.36 -22.74
C ASP A 109 -2.98 -21.48 -21.42
N HIS A 110 -1.65 -21.61 -21.49
CA HIS A 110 -0.78 -21.82 -20.34
C HIS A 110 0.25 -20.70 -20.16
N TRP A 111 0.76 -20.59 -18.94
CA TRP A 111 1.77 -19.61 -18.54
C TRP A 111 3.14 -20.27 -18.39
N GLU A 112 4.15 -19.63 -18.94
CA GLU A 112 5.57 -19.99 -18.81
C GLU A 112 6.32 -18.96 -17.98
N GLU A 113 7.37 -19.39 -17.27
CA GLU A 113 8.31 -18.44 -16.65
C GLU A 113 9.37 -18.00 -17.68
N LYS A 114 9.72 -16.72 -17.68
CA LYS A 114 10.78 -16.15 -18.53
C LYS A 114 11.72 -15.24 -17.71
N PRO A 115 12.97 -15.03 -18.15
CA PRO A 115 13.84 -14.02 -17.56
C PRO A 115 13.26 -12.61 -17.72
N LEU A 116 13.55 -11.73 -16.76
CA LEU A 116 13.10 -10.34 -16.81
C LEU A 116 13.65 -9.60 -18.04
N ASP A 117 14.95 -9.72 -18.31
CA ASP A 117 15.60 -9.03 -19.43
C ASP A 117 14.99 -9.42 -20.78
N TRP A 118 14.71 -10.71 -20.97
CA TRP A 118 14.01 -11.21 -22.16
C TRP A 118 12.63 -10.55 -22.33
N ALA A 119 11.89 -10.39 -21.23
CA ALA A 119 10.57 -9.78 -21.27
C ALA A 119 10.64 -8.28 -21.57
N MET A 120 11.61 -7.59 -20.97
CA MET A 120 11.84 -6.16 -21.20
C MET A 120 12.22 -5.89 -22.65
N ASP A 121 13.16 -6.64 -23.22
CA ASP A 121 13.57 -6.53 -24.63
C ASP A 121 12.40 -6.78 -25.57
N ARG A 122 11.63 -7.85 -25.31
CA ARG A 122 10.46 -8.19 -26.12
C ARG A 122 9.39 -7.11 -26.07
N ILE A 123 9.07 -6.57 -24.88
CA ILE A 123 8.10 -5.49 -24.73
C ILE A 123 8.58 -4.25 -25.50
N ALA A 124 9.85 -3.86 -25.35
CA ALA A 124 10.41 -2.71 -26.06
C ALA A 124 10.34 -2.88 -27.59
N GLN A 125 10.69 -4.05 -28.11
CA GLN A 125 10.60 -4.36 -29.54
C GLN A 125 9.18 -4.28 -30.07
N LEU A 126 8.21 -4.85 -29.33
CA LEU A 126 6.80 -4.81 -29.73
C LEU A 126 6.24 -3.38 -29.69
N VAL A 127 6.51 -2.63 -28.62
CA VAL A 127 6.10 -1.23 -28.49
C VAL A 127 6.67 -0.39 -29.63
N LYS A 128 7.97 -0.54 -29.93
CA LYS A 128 8.61 0.18 -31.03
C LYS A 128 8.00 -0.19 -32.38
N LYS A 129 7.88 -1.48 -32.68
CA LYS A 129 7.31 -1.96 -33.93
C LYS A 129 5.89 -1.42 -34.13
N THR A 130 5.01 -1.60 -33.14
CA THR A 130 3.62 -1.12 -33.23
C THR A 130 3.56 0.39 -33.37
N ARG A 131 4.41 1.13 -32.65
CA ARG A 131 4.48 2.58 -32.77
C ARG A 131 4.88 2.99 -34.18
N ASP A 132 5.98 2.45 -34.72
CA ASP A 132 6.51 2.84 -36.02
C ASP A 132 5.54 2.50 -37.17
N GLU A 133 4.83 1.38 -37.08
CA GLU A 133 3.82 0.97 -38.06
C GLU A 133 2.55 1.84 -38.03
N ASN A 134 2.26 2.51 -36.92
CA ASN A 134 1.00 3.22 -36.68
C ASN A 134 1.20 4.67 -36.20
N PHE A 135 2.33 5.29 -36.53
CA PHE A 135 2.61 6.66 -36.12
C PHE A 135 1.94 7.65 -37.07
N ILE A 136 1.26 8.64 -36.49
CA ILE A 136 0.53 9.69 -37.18
C ILE A 136 1.27 11.00 -36.90
N GLU A 137 2.01 11.50 -37.88
CA GLU A 137 2.72 12.78 -37.75
C GLU A 137 1.77 13.97 -37.89
N LYS A 138 0.82 13.89 -38.82
CA LYS A 138 -0.14 14.95 -39.17
C LYS A 138 -1.57 14.43 -39.09
N SER A 139 -2.49 15.30 -38.68
CA SER A 139 -3.90 14.93 -38.54
C SER A 139 -4.50 14.49 -39.89
N PRO A 140 -5.20 13.35 -39.97
CA PRO A 140 -5.93 12.95 -41.17
C PRO A 140 -6.99 13.97 -41.60
N ASP A 141 -7.65 14.63 -40.63
CA ASP A 141 -8.71 15.62 -40.90
C ASP A 141 -8.16 17.02 -41.21
N LYS A 142 -6.92 17.31 -40.80
CA LYS A 142 -6.27 18.62 -40.93
C LYS A 142 -4.78 18.43 -41.29
N PRO A 143 -4.43 18.27 -42.57
CA PRO A 143 -3.08 17.91 -43.01
C PRO A 143 -1.97 18.88 -42.57
N ASP A 144 -2.30 20.14 -42.28
CA ASP A 144 -1.34 21.14 -41.80
C ASP A 144 -1.09 21.09 -40.29
N LEU A 145 -1.87 20.30 -39.54
CA LEU A 145 -1.74 20.18 -38.09
C LEU A 145 -0.85 18.99 -37.70
N PRO A 146 0.37 19.21 -37.15
CA PRO A 146 1.16 18.13 -36.59
C PRO A 146 0.52 17.61 -35.29
N VAL A 147 0.43 16.29 -35.16
CA VAL A 147 -0.16 15.60 -33.98
C VAL A 147 0.81 14.63 -33.31
N ASN A 148 1.78 14.06 -34.04
CA ASN A 148 2.84 13.18 -33.52
C ASN A 148 2.34 12.14 -32.50
N ARG A 149 1.36 11.33 -32.90
CA ARG A 149 0.69 10.38 -32.01
C ARG A 149 0.60 8.97 -32.59
N THR A 150 0.33 8.00 -31.73
CA THR A 150 -0.11 6.66 -32.12
C THR A 150 -1.38 6.29 -31.37
N GLU A 151 -2.34 5.73 -32.10
CA GLU A 151 -3.64 5.28 -31.58
C GLU A 151 -3.69 3.74 -31.42
N ALA A 152 -2.62 3.03 -31.82
CA ALA A 152 -2.53 1.58 -31.78
C ALA A 152 -2.09 1.03 -30.41
N ILE A 153 -1.71 1.90 -29.48
CA ILE A 153 -1.22 1.53 -28.14
C ILE A 153 -2.07 2.25 -27.10
N GLY A 154 -2.45 1.53 -26.05
CA GLY A 154 -3.12 2.09 -24.88
C GLY A 154 -2.45 1.64 -23.59
N HIS A 155 -2.55 2.49 -22.57
CA HIS A 155 -2.14 2.19 -21.22
C HIS A 155 -3.31 2.34 -20.25
N LEU A 156 -3.47 1.35 -19.38
CA LEU A 156 -4.37 1.40 -18.24
C LEU A 156 -3.55 1.26 -16.96
N GLY A 157 -3.43 2.36 -16.21
CA GLY A 157 -2.72 2.43 -14.94
C GLY A 157 -3.51 1.81 -13.78
N GLY A 158 -2.84 1.61 -12.65
CA GLY A 158 -3.42 1.07 -11.42
C GLY A 158 -3.65 2.13 -10.34
N ALA A 159 -4.64 1.92 -9.49
CA ALA A 159 -4.94 2.80 -8.35
C ALA A 159 -3.91 2.72 -7.20
N THR A 160 -3.04 1.71 -7.21
CA THR A 160 -2.02 1.49 -6.17
C THR A 160 -0.61 1.94 -6.57
N LEU A 161 -0.46 2.55 -7.76
CA LEU A 161 0.80 3.14 -8.20
C LEU A 161 1.01 4.48 -7.48
N ASP A 162 2.26 4.78 -7.12
CA ASP A 162 2.59 6.08 -6.51
C ASP A 162 2.62 7.21 -7.56
N ASN A 163 2.75 8.45 -7.10
CA ASN A 163 2.66 9.61 -7.98
C ASN A 163 3.89 9.72 -8.89
N GLU A 164 5.04 9.26 -8.40
CA GLU A 164 6.32 9.24 -9.08
C GLU A 164 6.31 8.25 -10.25
N GLU A 165 5.83 7.03 -10.02
CA GLU A 165 5.60 6.01 -11.05
C GLU A 165 4.60 6.51 -12.09
N ASN A 166 3.45 7.05 -11.65
CA ASN A 166 2.46 7.62 -12.57
C ASN A 166 3.05 8.78 -13.40
N TYR A 167 3.89 9.62 -12.81
CA TYR A 167 4.60 10.69 -13.52
C TYR A 167 5.54 10.12 -14.59
N LEU A 168 6.34 9.12 -14.24
CA LEU A 168 7.26 8.46 -15.18
C LEU A 168 6.52 7.76 -16.31
N ILE A 169 5.44 7.05 -16.00
CA ILE A 169 4.54 6.41 -16.96
C ILE A 169 3.99 7.42 -17.95
N LEU A 170 3.43 8.53 -17.45
CA LEU A 170 2.85 9.57 -18.30
C LEU A 170 3.92 10.20 -19.19
N LYS A 171 5.11 10.49 -18.63
CA LYS A 171 6.24 11.06 -19.36
C LYS A 171 6.70 10.13 -20.48
N LEU A 172 6.88 8.85 -20.17
CA LEU A 172 7.29 7.83 -21.14
C LEU A 172 6.26 7.72 -22.26
N PHE A 173 4.99 7.47 -21.95
CA PHE A 173 3.98 7.20 -22.97
C PHE A 173 3.64 8.42 -23.81
N ARG A 174 3.60 9.62 -23.22
CA ARG A 174 3.48 10.86 -24.02
C ARG A 174 4.68 11.08 -24.94
N SER A 175 5.90 10.79 -24.49
CA SER A 175 7.09 10.90 -25.36
C SER A 175 7.06 9.92 -26.54
N LEU A 176 6.37 8.80 -26.39
CA LEU A 176 6.14 7.83 -27.46
C LEU A 176 4.96 8.22 -28.36
N GLY A 177 4.24 9.32 -28.07
CA GLY A 177 3.06 9.76 -28.81
C GLY A 177 1.79 8.97 -28.49
N ILE A 178 1.77 8.19 -27.40
CA ILE A 178 0.60 7.42 -27.00
C ILE A 178 -0.44 8.38 -26.40
N VAL A 179 -1.66 8.35 -26.93
CA VAL A 179 -2.75 9.24 -26.48
C VAL A 179 -3.77 8.55 -25.57
N PHE A 180 -3.92 7.23 -25.66
CA PHE A 180 -4.80 6.47 -24.80
C PHE A 180 -4.08 6.09 -23.51
N ILE A 181 -4.04 7.04 -22.58
CA ILE A 181 -3.46 6.87 -21.24
C ILE A 181 -4.57 7.08 -20.22
N GLU A 182 -4.99 6.01 -19.57
CA GLU A 182 -6.02 6.03 -18.52
C GLU A 182 -5.49 5.46 -17.21
N ASN A 183 -6.24 5.68 -16.13
CA ASN A 183 -5.95 5.09 -14.83
C ASN A 183 -7.23 4.49 -14.25
N GLN A 184 -7.11 3.33 -13.62
CA GLN A 184 -8.21 2.67 -12.91
C GLN A 184 -8.99 3.62 -11.99
N ALA A 185 -8.35 4.59 -11.34
CA ALA A 185 -9.02 5.53 -10.44
C ALA A 185 -10.06 6.44 -11.13
N ARG A 186 -10.03 6.54 -12.47
CA ARG A 186 -10.97 7.33 -13.26
C ARG A 186 -12.11 6.51 -13.87
N ILE A 187 -11.98 5.18 -13.93
CA ILE A 187 -12.98 4.25 -14.47
C ILE A 187 -13.93 3.83 -13.36
#